data_AF-A0A3B7L756-F1
#
_entry.id   AF-A0A3B7L756-F1
#
_cell.length_a   1.000
_cell.length_b   1.000
_cell.length_c   1.000
_cell.angle_alpha   90.00
_cell.angle_beta   90.00
_cell.angle_gamma   90.00
#
_symmetry.space_group_name_H-M   'P 1'
#
loop_
_entity.id
_entity.type
_entity.pdbx_description
1 polymer ?
#
loop_
_entity_poly.entity_id
_entity_poly.type
_entity_poly.pdbx_seq_one_letter_code
_entity_poly.pdbx_strand_id
1 'polypeptide(L)'
;MYTAKGKIQQNELLTEYLPLVRRQALALQVRLPASIELDDLIQAGMVGLLEALGRFDAGQGASFATFASQRIRGAMLDELRSRDWLPRSVRRNARAVDEAVRRLEQRFARPAEEHEIAAELEMELGDYRQLLSDTNCGQLLPFEELVAEGHEQGFDSPQRSTPFAELVEHEQRERLVEAIAALPEREQLLMALYYQEELNLKEIGAVLGVTESRVCQLHSQAVSRLRARLRDQD
;
A
#
# COMPACT_ATOMS: atom_id res chain seq x y z
N MET A 1 -0.05 29.38 14.74
CA MET A 1 0.33 30.66 15.38
C MET A 1 -0.31 31.81 14.62
N TYR A 2 -1.11 32.67 15.28
CA TYR A 2 -1.77 33.83 14.66
C TYR A 2 -0.85 35.06 14.71
N THR A 3 -0.67 35.75 13.57
CA THR A 3 0.04 37.04 13.48
C THR A 3 -0.93 38.18 13.15
N ALA A 4 -0.54 39.42 13.45
CA ALA A 4 -1.35 40.64 13.36
C ALA A 4 -1.84 41.05 11.94
N LYS A 5 -1.64 40.21 10.91
CA LYS A 5 -2.17 40.37 9.53
C LYS A 5 -3.07 39.19 9.11
N GLY A 6 -3.64 38.50 10.10
CA GLY A 6 -3.99 37.08 10.04
C GLY A 6 -5.21 36.66 9.24
N LYS A 7 -5.19 36.72 7.90
CA LYS A 7 -6.11 35.90 7.08
C LYS A 7 -5.69 35.56 5.65
N ILE A 8 -4.56 36.04 5.13
CA ILE A 8 -4.29 35.97 3.68
C ILE A 8 -3.42 34.77 3.24
N GLN A 9 -2.52 34.22 4.06
CA GLN A 9 -1.59 33.18 3.55
C GLN A 9 -2.14 31.75 3.52
N GLN A 10 -3.11 31.39 4.36
CA GLN A 10 -3.66 30.03 4.36
C GLN A 10 -4.47 29.72 3.10
N ASN A 11 -5.29 30.66 2.62
CA ASN A 11 -6.10 30.47 1.41
C ASN A 11 -5.25 30.42 0.13
N GLU A 12 -4.19 31.23 0.05
CA GLU A 12 -3.26 31.20 -1.08
C GLU A 12 -2.51 29.87 -1.15
N LEU A 13 -1.96 29.40 -0.02
CA LEU A 13 -1.32 28.10 0.08
C LEU A 13 -2.31 26.95 -0.19
N LEU A 14 -3.55 27.01 0.32
CA LEU A 14 -4.58 26.01 0.01
C LEU A 14 -4.83 25.91 -1.50
N THR A 15 -4.90 27.04 -2.19
CA THR A 15 -5.11 27.09 -3.64
C THR A 15 -3.92 26.52 -4.40
N GLU A 16 -2.70 26.79 -3.94
CA GLU A 16 -1.46 26.28 -4.52
C GLU A 16 -1.33 24.76 -4.39
N TYR A 17 -1.73 24.18 -3.25
CA TYR A 17 -1.56 22.75 -2.94
C TYR A 17 -2.80 21.88 -3.24
N LEU A 18 -3.94 22.46 -3.61
CA LEU A 18 -5.12 21.73 -4.08
C LEU A 18 -4.82 20.72 -5.21
N PRO A 19 -4.03 21.07 -6.25
CA PRO A 19 -3.64 20.12 -7.30
C PRO A 19 -2.84 18.92 -6.76
N LEU A 20 -2.06 19.09 -5.69
CA LEU A 20 -1.33 17.99 -5.04
C LEU A 20 -2.30 17.00 -4.40
N VAL A 21 -3.30 17.51 -3.65
CA VAL A 21 -4.35 16.68 -3.04
C VAL A 21 -5.09 15.88 -4.12
N ARG A 22 -5.54 16.55 -5.19
CA ARG A 22 -6.25 15.89 -6.30
C ARG A 22 -5.39 14.82 -6.98
N ARG A 23 -4.09 15.08 -7.19
CA ARG A 23 -3.18 14.11 -7.80
C ARG A 23 -3.02 12.86 -6.92
N GLN A 24 -2.87 13.04 -5.62
CA GLN A 24 -2.78 11.92 -4.68
C GLN A 24 -4.08 11.13 -4.59
N ALA A 25 -5.23 11.81 -4.55
CA ALA A 25 -6.54 11.16 -4.55
C ALA A 25 -6.76 10.33 -5.83
N LEU A 26 -6.40 10.86 -7.01
CA LEU A 26 -6.47 10.11 -8.27
C LEU A 26 -5.54 8.90 -8.28
N ALA A 27 -4.31 9.05 -7.79
CA ALA A 27 -3.35 7.95 -7.69
C ALA A 27 -3.85 6.83 -6.77
N LEU A 28 -4.53 7.18 -5.67
CA LEU A 28 -5.21 6.22 -4.81
C LEU A 28 -6.45 5.63 -5.47
N GLN A 29 -7.27 6.41 -6.16
CA GLN A 29 -8.53 5.94 -6.73
C GLN A 29 -8.35 4.82 -7.76
N VAL A 30 -7.27 4.86 -8.57
CA VAL A 30 -6.91 3.78 -9.52
C VAL A 30 -6.75 2.42 -8.82
N ARG A 31 -6.46 2.46 -7.51
CA ARG A 31 -6.16 1.33 -6.65
C ARG A 31 -7.33 0.94 -5.75
N LEU A 32 -8.51 1.54 -5.90
CA LEU A 32 -9.62 1.35 -4.97
C LEU A 32 -10.87 0.79 -5.66
N PRO A 33 -11.70 0.01 -4.96
CA PRO A 33 -12.97 -0.45 -5.50
C PRO A 33 -13.87 0.73 -5.90
N ALA A 34 -14.71 0.50 -6.91
CA ALA A 34 -15.62 1.51 -7.48
C ALA A 34 -16.62 2.09 -6.47
N SER A 35 -16.76 1.49 -5.29
CA SER A 35 -17.59 2.00 -4.19
C SER A 35 -16.97 3.21 -3.47
N ILE A 36 -15.70 3.53 -3.71
CA ILE A 36 -15.02 4.68 -3.09
C ILE A 36 -15.02 5.85 -4.07
N GLU A 37 -15.64 6.95 -3.64
CA GLU A 37 -15.74 8.15 -4.46
C GLU A 37 -14.46 9.00 -4.38
N LEU A 38 -14.07 9.59 -5.51
CA LEU A 38 -12.90 10.48 -5.56
C LEU A 38 -13.06 11.68 -4.62
N ASP A 39 -14.27 12.21 -4.53
CA ASP A 39 -14.55 13.42 -3.75
C ASP A 39 -14.40 13.18 -2.25
N ASP A 40 -14.62 11.95 -1.77
CA ASP A 40 -14.32 11.56 -0.39
C ASP A 40 -12.82 11.58 -0.10
N LEU A 41 -12.01 11.03 -1.01
CA LEU A 41 -10.55 11.05 -0.90
C LEU A 41 -10.01 12.48 -0.92
N ILE A 42 -10.53 13.32 -1.82
CA ILE A 42 -10.14 14.73 -1.89
C ILE A 42 -10.49 15.43 -0.57
N GLN A 43 -11.69 15.22 -0.02
CA GLN A 43 -12.09 15.81 1.27
C GLN A 43 -11.17 15.38 2.41
N ALA A 44 -10.89 14.09 2.55
CA ALA A 44 -9.97 13.58 3.57
C ALA A 44 -8.56 14.16 3.40
N GLY A 45 -8.06 14.22 2.17
CA GLY A 45 -6.78 14.84 1.85
C GLY A 45 -6.71 16.34 2.17
N MET A 46 -7.82 17.07 1.98
CA MET A 46 -7.92 18.48 2.35
C MET A 46 -7.84 18.69 3.86
N VAL A 47 -8.42 17.80 4.67
CA VAL A 47 -8.26 17.81 6.13
C VAL A 47 -6.78 17.61 6.50
N GLY A 48 -6.10 16.63 5.87
CA GLY A 48 -4.67 16.41 6.07
C GLY A 48 -3.79 17.60 5.68
N LEU A 49 -4.12 18.30 4.59
CA LEU A 49 -3.44 19.54 4.18
C LEU A 49 -3.63 20.67 5.19
N LEU A 50 -4.84 20.85 5.70
CA LEU A 50 -5.13 21.86 6.73
C LEU A 50 -4.36 21.60 8.03
N GLU A 51 -4.28 20.34 8.45
CA GLU A 51 -3.45 19.95 9.60
C GLU A 51 -1.96 20.20 9.35
N ALA A 52 -1.47 19.90 8.14
CA ALA A 52 -0.09 20.14 7.76
C ALA A 52 0.25 21.64 7.81
N LEU A 53 -0.63 22.51 7.29
CA LEU A 53 -0.49 23.97 7.38
C LEU A 53 -0.44 24.47 8.82
N GLY A 54 -1.15 23.81 9.74
CA GLY A 54 -1.17 24.18 11.15
C GLY A 54 0.08 23.75 11.93
N ARG A 55 0.75 22.67 11.51
CA ARG A 55 1.84 22.02 12.25
C ARG A 55 3.22 22.15 11.60
N PHE A 56 3.31 22.66 10.37
CA PHE A 56 4.58 22.76 9.67
C PHE A 56 5.54 23.73 10.37
N ASP A 57 6.77 23.26 10.59
CA ASP A 57 7.88 24.06 11.10
C ASP A 57 9.05 24.01 10.10
N ALA A 58 9.34 25.15 9.48
CA ALA A 58 10.43 25.31 8.51
C ALA A 58 11.82 25.10 9.15
N GLY A 59 11.93 25.15 10.48
CA GLY A 59 13.18 24.90 11.21
C GLY A 59 13.66 23.44 11.15
N GLN A 60 12.80 22.50 10.72
CA GLN A 60 13.11 21.06 10.70
C GLN A 60 13.73 20.56 9.38
N GLY A 61 14.01 21.44 8.43
CA GLY A 61 14.80 21.13 7.23
C GLY A 61 14.06 20.40 6.09
N ALA A 62 12.81 19.99 6.28
CA ALA A 62 11.97 19.41 5.22
C ALA A 62 11.19 20.49 4.46
N SER A 63 10.97 20.29 3.15
CA SER A 63 10.11 21.17 2.37
C SER A 63 8.65 21.01 2.81
N PHE A 64 7.86 22.09 2.77
CA PHE A 64 6.43 22.02 3.08
C PHE A 64 5.70 21.02 2.18
N ALA A 65 6.07 20.94 0.90
CA ALA A 65 5.50 19.99 -0.04
C ALA A 65 5.72 18.53 0.38
N THR A 66 6.93 18.19 0.85
CA THR A 66 7.26 16.83 1.35
C THR A 66 6.43 16.50 2.60
N PHE A 67 6.38 17.43 3.55
CA PHE A 67 5.63 17.24 4.80
C PHE A 67 4.12 17.12 4.55
N ALA A 68 3.55 18.03 3.74
CA ALA A 68 2.14 18.02 3.38
C ALA A 68 1.77 16.76 2.61
N SER A 69 2.63 16.31 1.68
CA SER A 69 2.41 15.08 0.90
C SER A 69 2.16 13.87 1.80
N GLN A 70 2.94 13.69 2.86
CA GLN A 70 2.79 12.58 3.80
C GLN A 70 1.51 12.71 4.64
N ARG A 71 1.16 13.93 5.09
CA ARG A 71 -0.04 14.17 5.91
C ARG A 71 -1.34 14.06 5.11
N ILE A 72 -1.36 14.55 3.88
CA ILE A 72 -2.49 14.43 2.94
C ILE A 72 -2.77 12.94 2.69
N ARG A 73 -1.74 12.18 2.33
CA ARG A 73 -1.85 10.75 2.10
C ARG A 73 -2.35 10.02 3.34
N GLY A 74 -1.72 10.25 4.50
CA GLY A 74 -2.14 9.64 5.77
C GLY A 74 -3.61 9.88 6.09
N ALA A 75 -4.09 11.12 5.94
CA ALA A 75 -5.50 11.45 6.19
C ALA A 75 -6.46 10.72 5.24
N MET A 76 -6.11 10.56 3.96
CA MET A 76 -6.89 9.74 3.03
C MET A 76 -6.95 8.29 3.52
N LEU A 77 -5.82 7.71 3.91
CA LEU A 77 -5.76 6.32 4.37
C LEU A 77 -6.55 6.11 5.68
N ASP A 78 -6.54 7.07 6.58
CA ASP A 78 -7.30 7.00 7.83
C ASP A 78 -8.82 7.07 7.59
N GLU A 79 -9.27 7.93 6.67
CA GLU A 79 -10.68 7.96 6.25
C GLU A 79 -11.12 6.60 5.72
N LEU A 80 -10.28 6.01 4.88
CA LEU A 80 -10.49 4.71 4.26
C LEU A 80 -10.54 3.56 5.29
N ARG A 81 -9.73 3.64 6.35
CA ARG A 81 -9.80 2.72 7.50
C ARG A 81 -11.09 2.90 8.31
N SER A 82 -11.50 4.15 8.56
CA SER A 82 -12.67 4.47 9.38
C SER A 82 -13.98 3.93 8.79
N ARG A 83 -14.04 3.86 7.45
CA ARG A 83 -15.19 3.35 6.70
C ARG A 83 -15.20 1.82 6.58
N ASP A 84 -14.22 1.14 7.18
CA ASP A 84 -14.05 -0.31 7.15
C ASP A 84 -14.21 -0.87 5.72
N TRP A 85 -13.51 -0.23 4.75
CA TRP A 85 -13.73 -0.46 3.31
C TRP A 85 -13.61 -1.92 2.88
N LEU A 86 -12.97 -2.76 3.70
CA LEU A 86 -12.68 -4.16 3.41
C LEU A 86 -13.54 -4.98 4.37
N PRO A 87 -14.52 -5.74 3.87
CA PRO A 87 -15.30 -6.62 4.70
C PRO A 87 -14.39 -7.54 5.54
N ARG A 88 -14.78 -7.81 6.78
CA ARG A 88 -14.03 -8.71 7.68
C ARG A 88 -13.80 -10.10 7.06
N SER A 89 -14.76 -10.58 6.26
CA SER A 89 -14.64 -11.82 5.48
C SER A 89 -13.47 -11.78 4.50
N VAL A 90 -13.27 -10.66 3.78
CA VAL A 90 -12.16 -10.49 2.83
C VAL A 90 -10.82 -10.51 3.56
N ARG A 91 -10.69 -9.82 4.70
CA ARG A 91 -9.47 -9.88 5.52
C ARG A 91 -9.18 -11.28 6.06
N ARG A 92 -10.22 -12.00 6.52
CA ARG A 92 -10.09 -13.39 6.97
C ARG A 92 -9.62 -14.30 5.83
N ASN A 93 -10.21 -14.15 4.65
CA ASN A 93 -9.85 -14.90 3.46
C ASN A 93 -8.42 -14.62 3.02
N ALA A 94 -7.99 -13.36 3.01
CA ALA A 94 -6.60 -12.99 2.70
C ALA A 94 -5.59 -13.67 3.65
N ARG A 95 -5.86 -13.65 4.96
CA ARG A 95 -5.01 -14.34 5.95
C ARG A 95 -4.99 -15.86 5.72
N ALA A 96 -6.12 -16.47 5.39
CA ALA A 96 -6.19 -17.89 5.09
C ALA A 96 -5.34 -18.25 3.85
N VAL A 97 -5.36 -17.41 2.80
CA VAL A 97 -4.50 -17.58 1.63
C VAL A 97 -3.03 -17.47 2.01
N ASP A 98 -2.65 -16.44 2.78
CA ASP A 98 -1.25 -16.26 3.23
C ASP A 98 -0.75 -17.49 4.01
N GLU A 99 -1.57 -18.02 4.92
CA GLU A 99 -1.24 -19.21 5.71
C GLU A 99 -1.16 -20.48 4.85
N ALA A 100 -2.07 -20.66 3.90
CA ALA A 100 -2.05 -21.79 2.98
C ALA A 100 -0.81 -21.76 2.07
N VAL A 101 -0.49 -20.60 1.50
CA VAL A 101 0.73 -20.37 0.72
C VAL A 101 1.96 -20.72 1.55
N ARG A 102 2.05 -20.20 2.78
CA ARG A 102 3.18 -20.49 3.68
C ARG A 102 3.34 -22.00 3.92
N ARG A 103 2.26 -22.69 4.31
CA ARG A 103 2.31 -24.13 4.59
C ARG A 103 2.74 -24.94 3.37
N LEU A 104 2.22 -24.60 2.19
CA LEU A 104 2.54 -25.30 0.94
C LEU A 104 3.97 -25.04 0.48
N GLU A 105 4.44 -23.79 0.51
CA GLU A 105 5.81 -23.45 0.13
C GLU A 105 6.83 -24.10 1.08
N GLN A 106 6.54 -24.14 2.38
CA GLN A 106 7.37 -24.84 3.36
C GLN A 106 7.39 -26.36 3.11
N ARG A 107 6.24 -26.95 2.73
CA ARG A 107 6.12 -28.39 2.45
C ARG A 107 6.79 -28.81 1.15
N PHE A 108 6.66 -28.01 0.10
CA PHE A 108 7.15 -28.34 -1.24
C PHE A 108 8.54 -27.81 -1.56
N ALA A 109 9.06 -26.89 -0.74
CA ALA A 109 10.33 -26.19 -0.98
C ALA A 109 10.40 -25.54 -2.38
N ARG A 110 9.24 -25.13 -2.89
CA ARG A 110 9.05 -24.40 -4.15
C ARG A 110 7.80 -23.52 -4.06
N PRO A 111 7.64 -22.51 -4.94
CA PRO A 111 6.40 -21.75 -5.02
C PRO A 111 5.19 -22.67 -5.24
N ALA A 112 4.15 -22.48 -4.43
CA ALA A 112 2.89 -23.23 -4.53
C ALA A 112 2.10 -22.80 -5.77
N GLU A 113 1.52 -23.75 -6.49
CA GLU A 113 0.67 -23.48 -7.65
C GLU A 113 -0.76 -23.10 -7.23
N GLU A 114 -1.50 -22.36 -8.07
CA GLU A 114 -2.88 -21.92 -7.76
C GLU A 114 -3.80 -23.07 -7.40
N HIS A 115 -3.68 -24.20 -8.10
CA HIS A 115 -4.52 -25.38 -7.88
C HIS A 115 -4.19 -26.08 -6.55
N GLU A 116 -2.93 -26.00 -6.09
CA GLU A 116 -2.49 -26.55 -4.80
C GLU A 116 -3.01 -25.69 -3.66
N ILE A 117 -2.98 -24.36 -3.82
CA ILE A 117 -3.51 -23.40 -2.83
C ILE A 117 -5.03 -23.55 -2.72
N ALA A 118 -5.73 -23.67 -3.85
CA ALA A 118 -7.18 -23.88 -3.87
C ALA A 118 -7.56 -25.19 -3.15
N ALA A 119 -6.81 -26.27 -3.40
CA ALA A 119 -7.01 -27.56 -2.74
C ALA A 119 -6.77 -27.51 -1.23
N GLU A 120 -5.71 -26.82 -0.78
CA GLU A 120 -5.41 -26.61 0.65
C GLU A 120 -6.49 -25.78 1.36
N LEU A 121 -7.16 -24.88 0.63
CA LEU A 121 -8.27 -24.07 1.13
C LEU A 121 -9.64 -24.74 0.97
N GLU A 122 -9.68 -26.00 0.51
CA GLU A 122 -10.91 -26.77 0.27
C GLU A 122 -11.90 -26.06 -0.67
N MET A 123 -11.40 -25.39 -1.72
CA MET A 123 -12.21 -24.66 -2.68
C MET A 123 -11.83 -24.99 -4.13
N GLU A 124 -12.76 -24.75 -5.05
CA GLU A 124 -12.51 -24.88 -6.48
C GLU A 124 -11.57 -23.78 -6.98
N LEU A 125 -10.81 -24.06 -8.05
CA LEU A 125 -9.88 -23.10 -8.63
C LEU A 125 -10.57 -21.80 -9.09
N GLY A 126 -11.82 -21.91 -9.56
CA GLY A 126 -12.64 -20.75 -9.94
C GLY A 126 -12.94 -19.85 -8.73
N ASP A 127 -13.33 -20.45 -7.61
CA ASP A 127 -13.65 -19.74 -6.37
C ASP A 127 -12.40 -19.10 -5.76
N TYR A 128 -11.26 -19.78 -5.82
CA TYR A 128 -9.98 -19.20 -5.40
C TYR A 128 -9.61 -17.95 -6.24
N ARG A 129 -9.79 -18.02 -7.57
CA ARG A 129 -9.53 -16.86 -8.45
C ARG A 129 -10.51 -15.72 -8.18
N GLN A 130 -11.77 -16.02 -7.92
CA GLN A 130 -12.75 -15.02 -7.52
C GLN A 130 -12.38 -14.40 -6.18
N LEU A 131 -11.96 -15.21 -5.20
CA LEU A 131 -11.46 -14.76 -3.92
C LEU A 131 -10.26 -13.83 -4.10
N LEU A 132 -9.30 -14.16 -4.96
CA LEU A 132 -8.17 -13.27 -5.26
C LEU A 132 -8.61 -11.94 -5.88
N SER A 133 -9.62 -11.97 -6.75
CA SER A 133 -10.24 -10.77 -7.32
C SER A 133 -10.99 -9.95 -6.27
N ASP A 134 -11.75 -10.58 -5.38
CA ASP A 134 -12.47 -9.92 -4.29
C ASP A 134 -11.51 -9.35 -3.23
N THR A 135 -10.33 -9.96 -3.13
CA THR A 135 -9.26 -9.52 -2.23
C THR A 135 -8.48 -8.31 -2.76
N ASN A 136 -8.54 -7.97 -4.06
CA ASN A 136 -7.88 -6.78 -4.64
C ASN A 136 -8.87 -5.82 -5.33
N CYS A 137 -8.85 -4.52 -5.05
CA CYS A 137 -7.71 -3.63 -5.32
C CYS A 137 -7.16 -2.89 -4.07
N GLY A 138 -7.86 -2.98 -2.93
CA GLY A 138 -7.57 -2.17 -1.73
C GLY A 138 -6.38 -2.61 -0.86
N GLN A 139 -5.73 -3.75 -1.13
CA GLN A 139 -4.54 -4.19 -0.39
C GLN A 139 -3.24 -3.61 -0.94
N LEU A 140 -3.25 -2.34 -1.35
CA LEU A 140 -2.06 -1.59 -1.78
C LEU A 140 -1.37 -0.83 -0.62
N LEU A 141 -1.72 -1.17 0.62
CA LEU A 141 -1.13 -0.66 1.85
C LEU A 141 -0.31 -1.64 2.72
N PRO A 142 0.06 -2.89 2.32
CA PRO A 142 0.88 -3.72 3.19
C PRO A 142 2.28 -3.16 3.41
N PHE A 143 2.89 -2.44 2.45
CA PHE A 143 4.23 -1.92 2.69
C PHE A 143 4.23 -0.80 3.73
N GLU A 144 3.25 0.11 3.68
CA GLU A 144 3.11 1.14 4.71
C GLU A 144 2.65 0.56 6.05
N GLU A 145 1.86 -0.51 6.10
CA GLU A 145 1.56 -1.24 7.36
C GLU A 145 2.80 -1.94 7.93
N LEU A 146 3.62 -2.58 7.10
CA LEU A 146 4.86 -3.23 7.53
C LEU A 146 5.90 -2.20 8.03
N VAL A 147 5.92 -1.02 7.41
CA VAL A 147 6.77 0.11 7.84
C VAL A 147 6.16 0.80 9.07
N ALA A 148 4.84 0.95 9.16
CA ALA A 148 4.16 1.59 10.29
C ALA A 148 4.17 0.75 11.57
N GLU A 149 4.18 -0.59 11.48
CA GLU A 149 4.39 -1.46 12.64
C GLU A 149 5.82 -1.29 13.23
N GLY A 150 6.76 -0.72 12.47
CA GLY A 150 8.06 -0.23 12.97
C GLY A 150 8.07 1.22 13.49
N HIS A 151 6.96 1.95 13.33
CA HIS A 151 6.83 3.38 13.65
C HIS A 151 5.69 3.68 14.65
N GLU A 152 5.41 2.79 15.60
CA GLU A 152 4.53 3.11 16.75
C GLU A 152 5.20 3.99 17.83
N GLN A 153 6.24 4.76 17.51
CA GLN A 153 6.83 5.70 18.45
C GLN A 153 6.61 7.14 17.99
N GLY A 154 5.90 7.90 18.84
CA GLY A 154 5.46 9.26 18.59
C GLY A 154 6.52 10.17 17.98
N PHE A 155 6.12 10.89 16.93
CA PHE A 155 6.92 11.89 16.23
C PHE A 155 7.05 13.20 17.05
N ASP A 156 7.59 13.10 18.26
CA ASP A 156 7.99 14.28 19.07
C ASP A 156 9.50 14.30 19.37
N SER A 157 10.31 13.67 18.52
CA SER A 157 11.76 13.84 18.58
C SER A 157 12.38 13.87 17.18
N PRO A 158 13.34 14.78 16.93
CA PRO A 158 14.05 14.82 15.66
C PRO A 158 14.79 13.49 15.51
N GLN A 159 14.37 12.69 14.52
CA GLN A 159 15.02 11.44 14.17
C GLN A 159 16.49 11.71 13.82
N ARG A 160 17.36 11.54 14.82
CA ARG A 160 18.73 11.15 14.54
C ARG A 160 18.64 9.71 14.07
N SER A 161 18.88 9.45 12.78
CA SER A 161 19.17 8.10 12.30
C SER A 161 20.23 7.52 13.21
N THR A 162 19.83 6.53 14.01
CA THR A 162 20.77 5.79 14.83
C THR A 162 21.38 4.72 13.93
N PRO A 163 22.65 4.35 14.13
CA PRO A 163 23.26 3.24 13.38
C PRO A 163 22.45 1.93 13.47
N PHE A 164 21.70 1.75 14.57
CA PHE A 164 20.79 0.63 14.74
C PHE A 164 19.55 0.73 13.83
N ALA A 165 18.93 1.91 13.72
CA ALA A 165 17.79 2.10 12.81
C ALA A 165 18.19 1.90 11.35
N GLU A 166 19.37 2.38 10.94
CA GLU A 166 19.89 2.17 9.58
C GLU A 166 20.16 0.69 9.29
N LEU A 167 20.66 -0.07 10.27
CA LEU A 167 20.88 -1.50 10.13
C LEU A 167 19.55 -2.27 9.97
N VAL A 168 18.54 -1.94 10.77
CA VAL A 168 17.21 -2.55 10.68
C VAL A 168 16.56 -2.29 9.32
N GLU A 169 16.62 -1.04 8.83
CA GLU A 169 16.11 -0.70 7.50
C GLU A 169 16.85 -1.48 6.40
N HIS A 170 18.18 -1.62 6.52
CA HIS A 170 18.98 -2.39 5.56
C HIS A 170 18.59 -3.87 5.54
N GLU A 171 18.45 -4.51 6.71
CA GLU A 171 18.03 -5.91 6.80
C GLU A 171 16.62 -6.12 6.23
N GLN A 172 15.67 -5.25 6.56
CA GLN A 172 14.30 -5.33 6.02
C GLN A 172 14.31 -5.22 4.48
N ARG A 173 15.16 -4.35 3.93
CA ARG A 173 15.31 -4.17 2.49
C ARG A 173 15.88 -5.42 1.82
N GLU A 174 16.94 -6.02 2.39
CA GLU A 174 17.52 -7.25 1.86
C GLU A 174 16.51 -8.40 1.88
N ARG A 175 15.78 -8.58 2.99
CA ARG A 175 14.71 -9.58 3.10
C ARG A 175 13.63 -9.41 2.02
N LEU A 176 13.23 -8.17 1.75
CA LEU A 176 12.26 -7.87 0.69
C LEU A 176 12.80 -8.23 -0.70
N VAL A 177 14.07 -7.90 -0.98
CA VAL A 177 14.71 -8.23 -2.26
C VAL A 177 14.77 -9.74 -2.47
N GLU A 178 15.15 -10.50 -1.44
CA GLU A 178 15.17 -11.96 -1.48
C GLU A 178 13.76 -12.54 -1.68
N ALA A 179 12.76 -12.01 -0.96
CA ALA A 179 11.38 -12.45 -1.09
C ALA A 179 10.83 -12.24 -2.51
N ILE A 180 11.13 -11.08 -3.13
CA ILE A 180 10.76 -10.77 -4.52
C ILE A 180 11.50 -11.68 -5.51
N ALA A 181 12.79 -11.94 -5.30
CA ALA A 181 13.59 -12.77 -6.19
C ALA A 181 13.11 -14.23 -6.24
N ALA A 182 12.49 -14.72 -5.17
CA ALA A 182 11.95 -16.07 -5.11
C ALA A 182 10.47 -16.17 -5.53
N LEU A 183 9.85 -15.09 -6.03
CA LEU A 183 8.52 -15.15 -6.63
C LEU A 183 8.57 -15.90 -7.98
N PRO A 184 7.45 -16.47 -8.45
CA PRO A 184 7.34 -16.94 -9.84
C PRO A 184 7.66 -15.83 -10.84
N GLU A 185 8.34 -16.16 -11.96
CA GLU A 185 8.81 -15.18 -12.96
C GLU A 185 7.70 -14.22 -13.43
N ARG A 186 6.48 -14.74 -13.63
CA ARG A 186 5.32 -13.92 -14.05
C ARG A 186 4.90 -12.90 -12.99
N GLU A 187 4.95 -13.27 -11.71
CA GLU A 187 4.63 -12.39 -10.58
C GLU A 187 5.74 -11.35 -10.39
N GLN A 188 7.01 -11.75 -10.50
CA GLN A 188 8.16 -10.84 -10.44
C GLN A 188 8.11 -9.78 -11.54
N LEU A 189 7.85 -10.18 -12.79
CA LEU A 189 7.70 -9.24 -13.91
C LEU A 189 6.52 -8.28 -13.68
N LEU A 190 5.40 -8.78 -13.17
CA LEU A 190 4.25 -7.95 -12.83
C LEU A 190 4.61 -6.91 -11.76
N MET A 191 5.35 -7.29 -10.71
CA MET A 191 5.81 -6.35 -9.68
C MET A 191 6.73 -5.28 -10.26
N ALA A 192 7.65 -5.64 -11.16
CA ALA A 192 8.55 -4.69 -11.81
C ALA A 192 7.77 -3.68 -12.68
N LEU A 193 6.86 -4.16 -13.53
CA LEU A 193 6.02 -3.30 -14.37
C LEU A 193 5.15 -2.34 -13.53
N TYR A 194 4.69 -2.81 -12.37
CA TYR A 194 3.80 -2.04 -11.51
C TYR A 194 4.53 -1.01 -10.63
N TYR A 195 5.62 -1.40 -9.97
CA TYR A 195 6.30 -0.55 -8.98
C TYR A 195 7.49 0.24 -9.56
N GLN A 196 8.10 -0.23 -10.65
CA GLN A 196 9.27 0.41 -11.25
C GLN A 196 8.94 1.18 -12.51
N GLU A 197 8.11 0.61 -13.38
CA GLU A 197 7.66 1.27 -14.62
C GLU A 197 6.36 2.06 -14.45
N GLU A 198 5.79 2.05 -13.24
CA GLU A 198 4.56 2.78 -12.86
C GLU A 198 3.34 2.52 -13.79
N LEU A 199 3.29 1.35 -14.44
CA LEU A 199 2.20 1.01 -15.34
C LEU A 199 0.91 0.68 -14.59
N ASN A 200 -0.23 1.03 -15.16
CA ASN A 200 -1.53 0.63 -14.63
C ASN A 200 -1.89 -0.82 -15.00
N LEU A 201 -2.87 -1.42 -14.30
CA LEU A 201 -3.24 -2.83 -14.50
C LEU A 201 -3.68 -3.16 -15.94
N LYS A 202 -4.27 -2.19 -16.64
CA LYS A 202 -4.68 -2.31 -18.04
C LYS A 202 -3.48 -2.36 -18.99
N GLU A 203 -2.49 -1.50 -18.78
CA GLU A 203 -1.22 -1.49 -19.51
C GLU A 203 -0.43 -2.77 -19.25
N ILE A 204 -0.34 -3.19 -17.99
CA ILE A 204 0.31 -4.45 -17.62
C ILE A 204 -0.41 -5.63 -18.27
N GLY A 205 -1.74 -5.62 -18.33
CA GLY A 205 -2.53 -6.66 -19.01
C GLY A 205 -2.19 -6.75 -20.49
N ALA A 206 -2.02 -5.60 -21.16
CA ALA A 206 -1.59 -5.54 -22.54
C ALA A 206 -0.16 -6.10 -22.74
N VAL A 207 0.77 -5.81 -21.82
CA VAL A 207 2.14 -6.33 -21.86
C VAL A 207 2.19 -7.84 -21.62
N LEU A 208 1.43 -8.34 -20.64
CA LEU A 208 1.42 -9.75 -20.23
C LEU A 208 0.48 -10.62 -21.07
N GLY A 209 -0.29 -10.04 -21.99
CA GLY A 209 -1.26 -10.74 -22.83
C GLY A 209 -2.43 -11.34 -22.05
N VAL A 210 -2.85 -10.69 -20.96
CA VAL A 210 -3.94 -11.16 -20.08
C VAL A 210 -4.94 -10.04 -19.78
N THR A 211 -6.12 -10.39 -19.28
CA THR A 211 -7.14 -9.41 -18.89
C THR A 211 -6.71 -8.65 -17.63
N GLU A 212 -7.25 -7.43 -17.45
CA GLU A 212 -7.01 -6.63 -16.24
C GLU A 212 -7.37 -7.39 -14.94
N SER A 213 -8.48 -8.12 -14.95
CA SER A 213 -8.88 -9.01 -13.85
C SER A 213 -7.82 -10.07 -13.54
N ARG A 214 -7.17 -10.63 -14.57
CA ARG A 214 -6.10 -11.60 -14.38
C ARG A 214 -4.83 -10.97 -13.80
N VAL A 215 -4.48 -9.76 -14.21
CA VAL A 215 -3.37 -8.99 -13.61
C VAL A 215 -3.64 -8.72 -12.13
N CYS A 216 -4.87 -8.32 -11.81
CA CYS A 216 -5.31 -8.08 -10.43
C CYS A 216 -5.15 -9.32 -9.54
N GLN A 217 -5.54 -10.50 -10.03
CA GLN A 217 -5.37 -11.77 -9.34
C GLN A 217 -3.89 -12.12 -9.11
N LEU A 218 -3.05 -11.98 -10.14
CA LEU A 218 -1.62 -12.23 -10.04
C LEU A 218 -0.95 -11.27 -9.04
N HIS A 219 -1.38 -10.01 -9.01
CA HIS A 219 -0.93 -9.03 -8.01
C HIS A 219 -1.33 -9.46 -6.59
N SER A 220 -2.59 -9.90 -6.37
CA SER A 220 -3.05 -10.41 -5.06
C SER A 220 -2.19 -11.56 -4.58
N GLN A 221 -1.92 -12.50 -5.48
CA GLN A 221 -1.15 -13.69 -5.18
C GLN A 221 0.31 -13.35 -4.86
N ALA A 222 0.93 -12.46 -5.63
CA ALA A 222 2.29 -11.99 -5.36
C ALA A 222 2.41 -11.33 -3.99
N VAL A 223 1.47 -10.44 -3.64
CA VAL A 223 1.42 -9.77 -2.33
C VAL A 223 1.25 -10.80 -1.20
N SER A 224 0.39 -11.81 -1.39
CA SER A 224 0.19 -12.87 -0.41
C SER A 224 1.46 -13.68 -0.16
N ARG A 225 2.19 -14.06 -1.22
CA ARG A 225 3.49 -14.74 -1.10
C ARG A 225 4.53 -13.89 -0.38
N LEU A 226 4.64 -12.61 -0.74
CA LEU A 226 5.57 -11.69 -0.08
C LEU A 226 5.26 -11.58 1.41
N ARG A 227 3.98 -11.44 1.79
CA ARG A 227 3.57 -11.38 3.20
C ARG A 227 3.84 -12.69 3.94
N ALA A 228 3.58 -13.84 3.30
CA ALA A 228 3.85 -15.15 3.87
C ALA A 228 5.35 -15.33 4.22
N ARG A 229 6.25 -14.84 3.37
CA ARG A 229 7.71 -14.96 3.56
C ARG A 229 8.30 -13.92 4.51
N LEU A 230 7.82 -12.69 4.45
CA LEU A 230 8.30 -11.63 5.36
C LEU A 230 7.89 -11.88 6.82
N ARG A 231 6.83 -12.67 7.05
CA ARG A 231 6.40 -13.14 8.38
C ARG A 231 7.16 -14.35 8.90
N ASP A 232 8.07 -14.95 8.11
CA ASP A 232 8.67 -16.25 8.40
C ASP A 232 9.96 -16.17 9.25
N GLN A 233 10.42 -14.96 9.63
CA GLN A 233 11.73 -14.76 10.26
C GLN A 233 11.71 -14.02 11.62
N ASP A 234 10.55 -13.96 12.28
CA ASP A 234 10.42 -13.64 13.71
C ASP A 234 10.14 -14.92 14.51
#